data_AF-A0A5M3N1H6-F1
#
_entry.id   AF-A0A5M3N1H6-F1
#
_cell.length_a   1.000
_cell.length_b   1.000
_cell.length_c   1.000
_cell.angle_alpha   90.00
_cell.angle_beta   90.00
_cell.angle_gamma   90.00
#
_symmetry.space_group_name_H-M   'P 1'
#
loop_
_entity.id
_entity.type
_entity.pdbx_description
1 polymer ?
#
loop_
_entity_poly.entity_id
_entity_poly.type
_entity_poly.pdbx_seq_one_letter_code
_entity_poly.pdbx_strand_id
1 'polypeptide(L)'
;MDRFFAPNTTEAMAFNHLSENWFNWDTDHSSFNETLIAGCASYQAFSRYLSGSDIFIFPRSRSELEGVLRRYSYDSIHNSIARSRSTLERGGYSRACHLAEQSIRNVLNQNDNTAALLAMHSPQRARQESNSRFTRPTAKA
;
A
#
# COMPACT_ATOMS: atom_id res chain seq x y z
N MET A 1 5.69 8.43 -2.57
CA MET A 1 5.62 6.98 -2.84
C MET A 1 7.01 6.44 -3.22
N ASP A 2 7.81 7.23 -3.92
CA ASP A 2 9.14 6.88 -4.47
C ASP A 2 10.18 6.39 -3.46
N ARG A 3 10.04 6.75 -2.18
CA ARG A 3 10.91 6.23 -1.11
C ARG A 3 10.73 4.73 -0.87
N PHE A 4 9.52 4.21 -1.06
CA PHE A 4 9.16 2.83 -0.71
C PHE A 4 9.11 1.94 -1.95
N PHE A 5 8.60 2.48 -3.06
CA PHE A 5 8.63 1.84 -4.37
C PHE A 5 9.08 2.87 -5.39
N ALA A 6 10.31 2.72 -5.87
CA ALA A 6 10.78 3.50 -7.01
C ALA A 6 9.97 3.11 -8.27
N PRO A 7 9.83 4.01 -9.26
CA PRO A 7 9.00 3.74 -10.45
C PRO A 7 9.40 2.49 -11.24
N ASN A 8 10.65 2.04 -11.10
CA ASN A 8 11.21 0.87 -11.76
C ASN A 8 11.06 -0.44 -10.95
N THR A 9 10.43 -0.41 -9.77
CA THR A 9 10.15 -1.65 -9.04
C THR A 9 9.03 -2.42 -9.70
N THR A 10 9.05 -3.74 -9.53
CA THR A 10 8.01 -4.64 -10.06
C THR A 10 6.61 -4.28 -9.57
N GLU A 11 6.49 -3.81 -8.34
CA GLU A 11 5.25 -3.39 -7.71
C GLU A 11 4.69 -2.10 -8.34
N ALA A 12 5.55 -1.11 -8.59
CA ALA A 12 5.15 0.14 -9.22
C ALA A 12 4.73 -0.10 -10.68
N MET A 13 5.50 -0.91 -11.41
CA MET A 13 5.13 -1.31 -12.78
C MET A 13 3.83 -2.10 -12.80
N ALA A 14 3.63 -3.03 -11.87
CA ALA A 14 2.40 -3.81 -11.77
C ALA A 14 1.18 -2.94 -11.49
N PHE A 15 1.32 -1.96 -10.59
CA PHE A 15 0.27 -0.99 -10.31
C PHE A 15 -0.08 -0.15 -11.54
N ASN A 16 0.92 0.43 -12.22
CA ASN A 16 0.68 1.23 -13.42
C ASN A 16 0.00 0.40 -14.51
N HIS A 17 0.55 -0.78 -14.80
CA HIS A 17 0.01 -1.69 -15.81
C HIS A 17 -1.45 -2.06 -15.55
N LEU A 18 -1.78 -2.45 -14.30
CA LEU A 18 -3.15 -2.80 -13.93
C LEU A 18 -4.08 -1.58 -13.86
N SER A 19 -3.58 -0.42 -13.44
CA SER A 19 -4.40 0.80 -13.39
C SER A 19 -4.85 1.27 -14.77
N GLU A 20 -3.99 1.11 -15.78
CA GLU A 20 -4.23 1.53 -17.16
C GLU A 20 -5.03 0.48 -17.95
N ASN A 21 -4.74 -0.81 -17.74
CA ASN A 21 -5.25 -1.89 -18.57
C ASN A 21 -6.31 -2.76 -17.88
N TRP A 22 -6.84 -2.33 -16.72
CA TRP A 22 -7.79 -3.15 -15.95
C TRP A 22 -8.99 -3.63 -16.78
N PHE A 23 -9.51 -2.78 -17.67
CA PHE A 23 -10.70 -3.09 -18.46
C PHE A 23 -10.46 -4.21 -19.49
N ASN A 24 -9.25 -4.27 -20.05
CA ASN A 24 -8.88 -5.28 -21.05
C ASN A 24 -8.18 -6.49 -20.42
N TRP A 25 -7.91 -6.46 -19.12
CA TRP A 25 -7.13 -7.47 -18.41
C TRP A 25 -7.63 -8.90 -18.63
N ASP A 26 -8.94 -9.12 -18.52
CA ASP A 26 -9.57 -10.43 -18.73
C ASP A 26 -9.55 -10.89 -20.20
N THR A 27 -9.33 -9.97 -21.15
CA THR A 27 -9.24 -10.30 -22.58
C THR A 27 -7.82 -10.70 -22.96
N ASP A 28 -6.82 -10.04 -22.35
CA ASP A 28 -5.41 -10.26 -22.64
C ASP A 28 -4.82 -11.44 -21.83
N HIS A 29 -5.44 -11.82 -20.71
CA HIS A 29 -4.95 -12.88 -19.83
C HIS A 29 -6.05 -13.91 -19.57
N SER A 30 -5.85 -15.13 -20.07
CA SER A 30 -6.76 -16.26 -19.84
C SER A 30 -6.74 -16.78 -18.40
N SER A 31 -5.74 -16.39 -17.61
CA SER A 31 -5.52 -16.86 -16.24
C SER A 31 -5.10 -15.72 -15.32
N PHE A 32 -5.52 -15.81 -14.05
CA PHE A 32 -5.16 -14.85 -13.01
C PHE A 32 -3.65 -14.84 -12.74
N ASN A 33 -2.97 -13.74 -13.05
CA ASN A 33 -1.52 -13.58 -12.79
C ASN A 33 -1.28 -13.17 -11.32
N GLU A 34 -0.95 -14.13 -10.45
CA GLU A 34 -0.78 -13.88 -9.03
C GLU A 34 0.34 -12.89 -8.72
N THR A 35 1.43 -12.90 -9.51
CA THR A 35 2.60 -12.04 -9.26
C THR A 35 2.26 -10.58 -9.54
N LEU A 36 1.57 -10.31 -10.65
CA LEU A 36 1.17 -8.95 -11.00
C LEU A 36 0.15 -8.40 -9.99
N ILE A 37 -0.85 -9.21 -9.63
CA ILE A 37 -1.86 -8.80 -8.65
C ILE A 37 -1.21 -8.57 -7.28
N ALA A 38 -0.31 -9.45 -6.84
CA ALA A 38 0.41 -9.29 -5.59
C ALA A 38 1.24 -8.00 -5.54
N GLY A 39 1.96 -7.69 -6.63
CA GLY A 39 2.76 -6.46 -6.72
C GLY A 39 1.91 -5.18 -6.74
N CYS A 40 0.78 -5.20 -7.44
CA CYS A 40 -0.18 -4.09 -7.40
C CYS A 40 -0.82 -3.94 -6.02
N ALA A 41 -1.16 -5.04 -5.37
CA ALA A 41 -1.76 -5.04 -4.04
C ALA A 41 -0.81 -4.52 -2.96
N SER A 42 0.48 -4.89 -3.00
CA SER A 42 1.47 -4.33 -2.08
C SER A 42 1.64 -2.83 -2.33
N TYR A 43 1.76 -2.38 -3.59
CA TYR A 43 1.83 -0.95 -3.91
C TYR A 43 0.61 -0.19 -3.38
N GLN A 44 -0.61 -0.68 -3.64
CA GLN A 44 -1.85 -0.07 -3.16
C GLN A 44 -1.93 -0.03 -1.64
N ALA A 45 -1.47 -1.07 -0.94
CA ALA A 45 -1.45 -1.10 0.51
C ALA A 45 -0.60 0.03 1.10
N PHE A 46 0.60 0.25 0.56
CA PHE A 46 1.45 1.37 0.97
C PHE A 46 0.86 2.70 0.54
N SER A 47 0.31 2.83 -0.68
CA SER A 47 -0.35 4.06 -1.13
C SER A 47 -1.48 4.47 -0.19
N ARG A 48 -2.35 3.52 0.19
CA ARG A 48 -3.46 3.72 1.13
C ARG A 48 -2.97 4.07 2.53
N TYR A 49 -1.92 3.42 3.00
CA TYR A 49 -1.31 3.75 4.28
C TYR A 49 -0.73 5.17 4.27
N LEU A 50 -0.02 5.57 3.22
CA LEU A 50 0.61 6.89 3.11
C LEU A 50 -0.41 8.03 3.00
N SER A 51 -1.54 7.79 2.34
CA SER A 51 -2.63 8.79 2.29
C SER A 51 -3.36 8.94 3.64
N GLY A 52 -3.11 8.04 4.60
CA GLY A 52 -3.85 7.99 5.87
C GLY A 52 -5.29 7.52 5.71
N SER A 53 -5.64 6.93 4.56
CA SER A 53 -6.99 6.44 4.29
C SER A 53 -7.29 5.25 5.19
N ASP A 54 -8.41 5.31 5.91
CA ASP A 54 -8.92 4.22 6.76
C ASP A 54 -8.00 3.81 7.91
N ILE A 55 -7.14 4.73 8.38
CA ILE A 55 -6.32 4.53 9.58
C ILE A 55 -7.02 5.17 10.79
N PHE A 56 -7.78 4.36 11.53
CA PHE A 56 -8.38 4.79 12.80
C PHE A 56 -7.51 4.48 14.01
N ILE A 57 -6.66 3.45 13.90
CA ILE A 57 -5.72 3.04 14.96
C ILE A 57 -4.33 3.05 14.35
N PHE A 58 -3.44 3.88 14.91
CA PHE A 58 -2.08 4.02 14.43
C PHE A 58 -1.22 2.84 14.93
N PRO A 59 -0.51 2.15 14.02
CA PRO A 59 0.43 1.13 14.44
C PRO A 59 1.58 1.78 15.23
N ARG A 60 1.97 1.16 16.33
CA ARG A 60 3.06 1.60 17.22
C ARG A 60 4.29 0.70 17.12
N SER A 61 4.15 -0.46 16.48
CA SER A 61 5.24 -1.41 16.26
C SER A 61 5.30 -1.85 14.80
N ARG A 62 6.46 -2.39 14.41
CA ARG A 62 6.66 -2.99 13.09
C ARG A 62 5.63 -4.08 12.79
N SER A 63 5.32 -4.94 13.77
CA SER A 63 4.36 -6.03 13.62
C SER A 63 2.94 -5.51 13.35
N GLU A 64 2.52 -4.48 14.09
CA GLU A 64 1.23 -3.84 13.87
C GLU A 64 1.15 -3.17 12.49
N LEU A 65 2.23 -2.47 12.08
CA LEU A 65 2.34 -1.86 10.76
C LEU A 65 2.23 -2.90 9.65
N GLU A 66 2.99 -4.00 9.75
CA GLU A 66 2.89 -5.12 8.82
C GLU A 66 1.47 -5.67 8.78
N GLY A 67 0.81 -5.85 9.93
CA GLY A 67 -0.58 -6.31 10.01
C GLY A 67 -1.56 -5.38 9.29
N VAL A 68 -1.40 -4.06 9.41
CA VAL A 68 -2.19 -3.07 8.67
C VAL A 68 -1.98 -3.21 7.17
N LEU A 69 -0.73 -3.22 6.72
CA LEU A 69 -0.38 -3.32 5.31
C LEU A 69 -0.86 -4.65 4.69
N ARG A 70 -0.76 -5.76 5.43
CA ARG A 70 -1.29 -7.06 4.99
C ARG A 70 -2.79 -7.01 4.76
N ARG A 71 -3.56 -6.46 5.70
CA ARG A 71 -5.02 -6.30 5.54
C ARG A 71 -5.35 -5.48 4.29
N TYR A 72 -4.69 -4.34 4.09
CA TYR A 72 -4.91 -3.53 2.89
C TYR A 72 -4.54 -4.26 1.60
N SER A 73 -3.46 -5.05 1.61
CA SER A 73 -3.08 -5.85 0.45
C SER A 73 -4.10 -6.95 0.16
N TYR A 74 -4.67 -7.59 1.18
CA TYR A 74 -5.68 -8.63 0.99
C TYR A 74 -6.98 -8.05 0.45
N ASP A 75 -7.41 -6.89 0.95
CA ASP A 75 -8.56 -6.17 0.41
C ASP A 75 -8.36 -5.89 -1.08
N SER A 76 -7.16 -5.43 -1.46
CA SER A 76 -6.81 -5.18 -2.87
C SER A 76 -6.87 -6.47 -3.71
N ILE A 77 -6.26 -7.57 -3.23
CA ILE A 77 -6.31 -8.88 -3.89
C ILE A 77 -7.76 -9.36 -4.05
N HIS A 78 -8.58 -9.26 -3.00
CA HIS A 78 -9.99 -9.62 -3.04
C HIS A 78 -10.75 -8.79 -4.08
N ASN A 79 -10.53 -7.48 -4.12
CA ASN A 79 -11.14 -6.60 -5.10
C ASN A 79 -10.69 -6.96 -6.53
N SER A 80 -9.42 -7.29 -6.72
CA SER A 80 -8.88 -7.75 -8.00
C SER A 80 -9.50 -9.07 -8.45
N ILE A 81 -9.63 -10.05 -7.56
CA ILE A 81 -10.27 -11.34 -7.87
C ILE A 81 -11.76 -11.15 -8.18
N ALA A 82 -12.48 -10.36 -7.38
CA ALA A 82 -13.90 -10.11 -7.58
C ALA A 82 -14.20 -9.38 -8.90
N ARG A 83 -13.25 -8.57 -9.37
CA ARG A 83 -13.34 -7.85 -10.64
C ARG A 83 -12.88 -8.69 -11.84
N SER A 84 -11.93 -9.60 -11.61
CA SER A 84 -11.43 -10.53 -12.62
C SER A 84 -12.50 -11.55 -12.98
N ARG A 85 -12.74 -11.73 -14.28
CA ARG A 85 -13.60 -12.81 -14.81
C ARG A 85 -12.83 -14.12 -15.03
N SER A 86 -11.51 -14.08 -14.87
CA SER A 86 -10.63 -15.23 -15.00
C SER A 86 -10.81 -16.22 -13.84
N THR A 87 -10.75 -17.52 -14.14
CA THR A 87 -10.79 -18.57 -13.11
C THR A 87 -9.53 -18.54 -12.25
N LEU A 88 -9.71 -18.52 -10.94
CA LEU A 88 -8.59 -18.58 -10.00
C LEU A 88 -8.16 -20.04 -9.81
N GLU A 89 -6.90 -20.32 -10.12
CA GLU A 89 -6.29 -21.63 -9.87
C GLU A 89 -6.30 -22.00 -8.40
N ARG A 90 -6.31 -23.30 -8.11
CA ARG A 90 -6.28 -23.78 -6.71
C ARG A 90 -5.03 -23.24 -6.00
N GLY A 91 -5.26 -22.54 -4.88
CA GLY A 91 -4.21 -21.89 -4.10
C GLY A 91 -3.70 -20.56 -4.66
N GLY A 92 -4.24 -20.05 -5.77
CA GLY A 92 -3.84 -18.78 -6.37
C GLY A 92 -4.01 -17.59 -5.43
N TYR A 93 -5.12 -17.54 -4.68
CA TYR A 93 -5.33 -16.53 -3.65
C TYR A 93 -4.21 -16.56 -2.59
N SER A 94 -3.91 -17.74 -2.05
CA SER A 94 -2.87 -17.91 -1.03
C SER A 94 -1.48 -17.54 -1.57
N ARG A 95 -1.17 -17.87 -2.82
CA ARG A 95 0.08 -17.46 -3.49
C ARG A 95 0.17 -15.95 -3.64
N ALA A 96 -0.89 -15.30 -4.12
CA ALA A 96 -0.93 -13.84 -4.27
C ALA A 96 -0.73 -13.13 -2.92
N CYS A 97 -1.43 -13.57 -1.87
CA CYS A 97 -1.25 -13.03 -0.51
C CYS A 97 0.19 -13.21 -0.02
N HIS A 98 0.78 -14.40 -0.22
CA HIS A 98 2.15 -14.67 0.19
C HIS A 98 3.17 -13.76 -0.51
N LEU A 99 3.02 -13.57 -1.82
CA LEU A 99 3.88 -12.68 -2.60
C LEU A 99 3.75 -11.21 -2.15
N ALA A 100 2.52 -10.75 -1.91
CA ALA A 100 2.27 -9.40 -1.42
C ALA A 100 2.88 -9.19 -0.03
N GLU A 101 2.72 -10.15 0.88
CA GLU A 101 3.36 -10.13 2.19
C GLU A 101 4.88 -10.06 2.09
N GLN A 102 5.48 -10.84 1.19
CA GLN A 102 6.92 -10.86 0.99
C GLN A 102 7.43 -9.50 0.52
N SER A 103 6.74 -8.89 -0.46
CA SER A 103 7.03 -7.53 -0.92
C SER A 103 6.93 -6.51 0.22
N ILE A 104 5.86 -6.57 1.03
CA ILE A 104 5.70 -5.71 2.21
C ILE A 104 6.85 -5.88 3.20
N ARG A 105 7.20 -7.12 3.55
CA ARG A 105 8.32 -7.40 4.47
C ARG A 105 9.63 -6.87 3.94
N ASN A 106 9.89 -7.02 2.64
CA ASN A 106 11.10 -6.51 2.01
C ASN A 106 11.20 -4.98 2.18
N VAL A 107 10.14 -4.24 1.89
CA VAL A 107 10.12 -2.78 2.06
C VAL A 107 10.29 -2.37 3.53
N LEU A 108 9.63 -3.07 4.46
CA LEU A 108 9.72 -2.78 5.89
C LEU A 108 11.12 -3.07 6.47
N ASN A 109 11.80 -4.09 5.95
CA ASN A 109 13.14 -4.49 6.37
C ASN A 109 14.26 -3.66 5.73
N GLN A 110 13.95 -2.87 4.70
CA GLN A 110 14.91 -2.01 4.02
C GLN A 110 15.03 -0.65 4.73
N ASN A 111 16.28 -0.28 5.06
CA ASN A 111 16.63 1.02 5.65
C ASN A 111 15.76 1.34 6.89
N ASP A 112 15.53 2.62 7.14
CA ASP A 112 14.65 3.13 8.21
C ASP A 112 13.18 3.29 7.75
N ASN A 113 12.72 2.48 6.79
CA ASN A 113 11.35 2.60 6.26
C ASN A 113 10.29 2.37 7.34
N THR A 114 10.49 1.37 8.20
CA THR A 114 9.58 1.10 9.32
C THR A 114 9.45 2.31 10.25
N ALA A 115 10.57 2.90 10.66
CA ALA A 115 10.56 4.07 11.55
C ALA A 115 9.88 5.28 10.88
N ALA A 116 10.16 5.51 9.60
CA ALA A 116 9.54 6.59 8.84
C ALA A 116 8.02 6.43 8.69
N LEU A 117 7.54 5.22 8.45
CA LEU A 117 6.11 4.92 8.33
C LEU A 117 5.38 5.09 9.66
N LEU A 118 5.95 4.60 10.76
CA LEU A 118 5.39 4.77 12.11
C LEU A 118 5.35 6.26 12.54
N ALA A 119 6.38 7.02 12.19
CA ALA A 119 6.44 8.45 12.49
C ALA A 119 5.42 9.29 11.70
N MET A 120 4.99 8.82 10.53
CA MET A 120 4.12 9.57 9.63
C MET A 120 2.77 9.92 10.26
N HIS A 121 2.16 8.94 10.94
CA HIS A 121 0.83 9.07 11.54
C HIS A 121 0.88 9.19 13.07
N SER A 122 2.05 9.53 13.61
CA SER A 122 2.21 9.69 15.07
C SER A 122 1.43 10.92 15.57
N PRO A 123 0.67 10.81 16.68
CA PRO A 123 -0.18 11.90 17.21
C PRO A 123 0.58 13.21 17.51
N GLN A 124 1.87 13.13 17.84
CA GLN A 124 2.72 14.31 18.08
C GLN A 124 2.82 15.22 16.86
N ARG A 125 2.80 14.67 15.64
CA ARG A 125 2.91 15.43 14.41
C ARG A 125 1.62 16.20 14.11
N ALA A 126 0.47 15.56 14.33
CA ALA A 126 -0.84 16.22 14.22
C ALA A 126 -0.97 17.43 15.18
N ARG A 127 -0.38 17.34 16.38
CA ARG A 127 -0.37 18.43 17.36
C ARG A 127 0.56 19.60 16.98
N GLN A 128 1.63 19.33 16.24
CA GLN A 128 2.52 20.38 15.73
C GLN A 128 1.90 21.15 14.56
N GLU A 129 1.21 20.47 13.65
CA GLU A 129 0.51 21.11 12.52
C GLU A 129 -0.69 21.95 12.96
N SER A 130 -1.39 21.54 14.03
CA SER A 130 -2.45 22.38 14.61
C SER A 130 -1.89 23.65 15.25
N ASN A 131 -0.71 23.60 15.88
CA ASN A 131 -0.12 24.76 16.56
C ASN A 131 0.43 25.80 15.58
N SER A 132 1.00 25.38 14.45
CA SER A 132 1.55 26.29 13.44
C SER A 132 0.48 27.03 12.63
N ARG A 133 -0.76 26.54 12.57
CA ARG A 133 -1.89 27.26 11.95
C ARG A 133 -2.46 28.38 12.81
N PHE A 134 -2.16 28.41 14.11
CA PHE A 134 -2.70 29.42 15.04
C PHE A 134 -1.76 30.61 15.30
N THR A 135 -0.50 30.56 14.87
CA THR A 135 0.41 31.71 14.94
C THR A 135 0.19 32.63 13.74
N ARG A 136 -0.90 33.42 13.77
CA ARG A 136 -1.01 34.63 12.94
C ARG A 136 0.04 35.64 13.45
N PRO A 137 0.85 36.27 12.58
CA PRO A 137 1.71 37.36 13.00
C PRO A 137 0.83 38.54 13.39
N THR A 138 0.91 38.96 14.65
CA THR A 138 0.40 40.25 15.08
C THR A 138 1.29 41.33 14.46
N ALA A 139 0.80 41.95 13.39
CA ALA A 139 1.40 43.15 12.84
C ALA A 139 1.31 44.28 13.90
N LYS A 140 2.47 44.61 14.49
CA LYS A 140 2.80 45.96 15.00
C LYS A 140 3.39 46.72 13.79
N ALA A 141 3.17 48.01 13.54
CA ALA A 141 2.45 49.08 14.21
C ALA A 141 1.96 50.06 13.13
#